data_AF-A0A8S3Y9N6-F1
#
_entry.id   AF-A0A8S3Y9N6-F1
#
_cell.length_a   1.000
_cell.length_b   1.000
_cell.length_c   1.000
_cell.angle_alpha   90.00
_cell.angle_beta   90.00
_cell.angle_gamma   90.00
#
_symmetry.space_group_name_H-M   'P 1'
#
loop_
_entity.id
_entity.type
_entity.pdbx_description
1 polymer ?
#
loop_
_entity_poly.entity_id
_entity_poly.type
_entity_poly.pdbx_seq_one_letter_code
_entity_poly.pdbx_strand_id
1 'polypeptide(L)'
;MKRGLLVSEGKQHIDPDDIDIQETQRLIEMYPVVVSRHFMVRVNALMQFLKTDTEIFGGKVKDHWWRIEFQNRGSPHLHMVVWIEDHPSVATPEGIARIDSVCSTAIPPETSELYELVKNCQIHRHTSTCTKNNSVCRFNFPRSECLETHVIDPSSNEFIYNGGRICVLKRKSEDGWVNNYSPALLKMWKANMDIQPCSTNESIAYYIAKYVSKSEPTNLDGEVSRVIQ
;
A
#
# COMPACT_ATOMS: atom_id res chain seq x y z
N MET A 1 -1.43 -16.98 -2.94
CA MET A 1 -1.55 -17.24 -1.49
C MET A 1 -2.54 -18.36 -1.18
N LYS A 2 -3.85 -18.17 -1.38
CA LYS A 2 -4.92 -19.15 -1.04
C LYS A 2 -4.63 -20.60 -1.48
N ARG A 3 -4.19 -20.82 -2.72
CA ARG A 3 -3.79 -22.16 -3.21
C ARG A 3 -2.73 -22.83 -2.35
N GLY A 4 -1.70 -22.08 -1.93
CA GLY A 4 -0.65 -22.61 -1.05
C GLY A 4 -1.17 -23.00 0.32
N LEU A 5 -2.13 -22.24 0.86
CA LEU A 5 -2.79 -22.55 2.13
C LEU A 5 -3.67 -23.80 2.03
N LEU A 6 -4.45 -23.93 0.94
CA LEU A 6 -5.26 -25.12 0.68
C LEU A 6 -4.41 -26.38 0.53
N VAL A 7 -3.23 -26.29 -0.09
CA VAL A 7 -2.28 -27.41 -0.15
C VAL A 7 -1.78 -27.78 1.26
N SER A 8 -1.49 -26.80 2.12
CA SER A 8 -1.10 -27.07 3.52
C SER A 8 -2.19 -27.77 4.33
N GLU A 9 -3.46 -27.51 4.01
CA GLU A 9 -4.63 -28.16 4.62
C GLU A 9 -5.00 -29.52 3.96
N GLY A 10 -4.27 -29.96 2.92
CA GLY A 10 -4.62 -31.15 2.13
C GLY A 10 -5.86 -30.99 1.25
N LYS A 11 -6.36 -29.76 1.06
CA LYS A 11 -7.56 -29.40 0.27
C LYS A 11 -7.22 -28.88 -1.13
N GLN A 12 -6.17 -29.38 -1.75
CA GLN A 12 -5.68 -28.92 -3.07
C GLN A 12 -6.67 -29.08 -4.25
N HIS A 13 -7.74 -29.85 -4.05
CA HIS A 13 -8.82 -30.04 -5.01
C HIS A 13 -9.86 -28.91 -5.01
N ILE A 14 -9.87 -28.05 -3.97
CA ILE A 14 -10.79 -26.91 -3.87
C ILE A 14 -10.22 -25.73 -4.68
N ASP A 15 -11.07 -25.04 -5.43
CA ASP A 15 -10.67 -23.81 -6.11
C ASP A 15 -10.43 -22.68 -5.07
N PRO A 16 -9.26 -22.01 -5.08
CA PRO A 16 -9.03 -20.83 -4.26
C PRO A 16 -10.10 -19.73 -4.33
N ASP A 17 -10.84 -19.63 -5.42
CA ASP A 17 -11.88 -18.62 -5.58
C ASP A 17 -13.22 -19.03 -4.93
N ASP A 18 -13.38 -20.32 -4.59
CA ASP A 18 -14.58 -20.87 -3.92
C ASP A 18 -14.56 -20.71 -2.40
N ILE A 19 -13.40 -20.39 -1.80
CA ILE A 19 -13.32 -20.19 -0.34
C ILE A 19 -13.66 -18.75 0.06
N ASP A 20 -14.55 -18.64 1.06
CA ASP A 20 -14.98 -17.37 1.61
C ASP A 20 -13.88 -16.66 2.42
N ILE A 21 -14.19 -15.45 2.88
CA ILE A 21 -13.23 -14.61 3.60
C ILE A 21 -12.93 -15.16 5.00
N GLN A 22 -13.89 -15.82 5.65
CA GLN A 22 -13.72 -16.40 6.98
C GLN A 22 -12.76 -17.60 6.93
N GLU A 23 -12.94 -18.50 5.97
CA GLU A 23 -12.03 -19.63 5.76
C GLU A 23 -10.65 -19.15 5.30
N THR A 24 -10.59 -18.14 4.43
CA THR A 24 -9.31 -17.51 4.04
C THR A 24 -8.58 -16.95 5.27
N GLN A 25 -9.28 -16.27 6.17
CA GLN A 25 -8.71 -15.72 7.40
C GLN A 25 -8.23 -16.84 8.33
N ARG A 26 -9.03 -17.87 8.57
CA ARG A 26 -8.65 -19.03 9.39
C ARG A 26 -7.37 -19.70 8.85
N LEU A 27 -7.28 -19.91 7.54
CA LEU A 27 -6.09 -20.49 6.90
C LEU A 27 -4.84 -19.60 7.04
N ILE A 28 -4.99 -18.27 6.95
CA ILE A 28 -3.89 -17.32 7.16
C ILE A 28 -3.38 -17.41 8.62
N GLU A 29 -4.30 -17.48 9.58
CA GLU A 29 -3.98 -17.57 11.02
C GLU A 29 -3.30 -18.90 11.38
N MET A 30 -3.71 -20.01 10.75
CA MET A 30 -3.12 -21.33 11.00
C MET A 30 -1.76 -21.54 10.34
N TYR A 31 -1.49 -20.92 9.18
CA TYR A 31 -0.24 -21.11 8.44
C TYR A 31 0.57 -19.82 8.28
N PRO A 32 0.94 -19.14 9.38
CA PRO A 32 1.64 -17.86 9.34
C PRO A 32 3.00 -17.96 8.64
N VAL A 33 3.69 -19.10 8.73
CA VAL A 33 4.96 -19.34 8.05
C VAL A 33 4.79 -19.39 6.53
N VAL A 34 3.72 -20.02 6.04
CA VAL A 34 3.41 -20.10 4.59
C VAL A 34 3.06 -18.72 4.06
N VAL A 35 2.23 -17.96 4.79
CA VAL A 35 1.88 -16.56 4.45
C VAL A 35 3.13 -15.69 4.39
N SER A 36 3.99 -15.78 5.40
CA SER A 36 5.23 -15.00 5.49
C SER A 36 6.20 -15.34 4.36
N ARG A 37 6.43 -16.63 4.08
CA ARG A 37 7.27 -17.07 2.95
C ARG A 37 6.71 -16.61 1.61
N HIS A 38 5.41 -16.77 1.38
CA HIS A 38 4.76 -16.31 0.15
C HIS A 38 4.90 -14.80 -0.01
N PHE A 39 4.70 -14.03 1.05
CA PHE A 39 4.89 -12.58 1.04
C PHE A 39 6.33 -12.22 0.69
N MET A 40 7.32 -12.84 1.34
CA MET A 40 8.74 -12.60 1.06
C MET A 40 9.14 -12.91 -0.37
N VAL A 41 8.62 -14.00 -0.96
CA VAL A 41 8.85 -14.31 -2.38
C VAL A 41 8.36 -13.15 -3.28
N ARG A 42 7.19 -12.59 -2.97
CA ARG A 42 6.63 -11.48 -3.72
C ARG A 42 7.40 -10.18 -3.51
N VAL A 43 7.82 -9.90 -2.28
CA VAL A 43 8.67 -8.74 -1.96
C VAL A 43 10.00 -8.84 -2.71
N ASN A 44 10.66 -10.01 -2.69
CA ASN A 44 11.92 -10.20 -3.42
C ASN A 44 11.76 -10.00 -4.93
N ALA A 45 10.67 -10.50 -5.51
CA ALA A 45 10.35 -10.27 -6.91
C ALA A 45 10.13 -8.78 -7.22
N LEU A 46 9.39 -8.07 -6.36
CA LEU A 46 9.22 -6.62 -6.45
C LEU A 46 10.58 -5.90 -6.37
N MET A 47 11.44 -6.24 -5.40
CA MET A 47 12.76 -5.63 -5.25
C MET A 47 13.65 -5.87 -6.47
N GLN A 48 13.59 -7.06 -7.06
CA GLN A 48 14.34 -7.37 -8.27
C GLN A 48 13.82 -6.56 -9.46
N PHE A 49 12.50 -6.45 -9.59
CA PHE A 49 11.85 -5.66 -10.64
C PHE A 49 12.21 -4.17 -10.54
N LEU A 50 12.18 -3.57 -9.34
CA LEU A 50 12.54 -2.17 -9.12
C LEU A 50 14.00 -1.85 -9.46
N LYS A 51 14.90 -2.84 -9.47
CA LYS A 51 16.30 -2.66 -9.88
C LYS A 51 16.49 -2.63 -11.39
N THR A 52 15.59 -3.29 -12.13
CA THR A 52 15.72 -3.47 -13.58
C THR A 52 14.82 -2.54 -14.38
N ASP A 53 13.69 -2.15 -13.81
CA ASP A 53 12.70 -1.31 -14.47
C ASP A 53 12.99 0.17 -14.24
N THR A 54 12.94 0.97 -15.31
CA THR A 54 13.21 2.41 -15.27
C THR A 54 11.96 3.27 -15.43
N GLU A 55 10.78 2.66 -15.60
CA GLU A 55 9.56 3.36 -16.01
C GLU A 55 8.41 3.21 -15.00
N ILE A 56 8.49 2.27 -14.05
CA ILE A 56 7.42 1.91 -13.12
C ILE A 56 6.96 3.10 -12.25
N PHE A 57 7.91 3.98 -11.94
CA PHE A 57 7.70 5.24 -11.25
C PHE A 57 8.05 6.44 -12.13
N GLY A 58 8.09 6.24 -13.45
CA GLY A 58 8.38 7.27 -14.44
C GLY A 58 9.83 7.74 -14.33
N GLY A 59 10.75 6.85 -14.01
CA GLY A 59 12.17 7.15 -13.89
C GLY A 59 12.91 6.02 -13.20
N LYS A 60 14.21 5.97 -13.41
CA LYS A 60 15.07 4.95 -12.82
C LYS A 60 15.10 5.09 -11.31
N VAL A 61 14.94 3.96 -10.61
CA VAL A 61 15.10 3.93 -9.15
C VAL A 61 16.58 4.14 -8.82
N LYS A 62 16.89 5.25 -8.14
CA LYS A 62 18.23 5.58 -7.66
C LYS A 62 18.56 4.83 -6.37
N ASP A 63 17.62 4.81 -5.45
CA ASP A 63 17.77 4.19 -4.14
C ASP A 63 16.41 3.79 -3.56
N HIS A 64 16.41 2.97 -2.51
CA HIS A 64 15.20 2.56 -1.80
C HIS A 64 15.48 2.16 -0.36
N TRP A 65 14.48 2.32 0.49
CA TRP A 65 14.44 1.80 1.85
C TRP A 65 13.13 1.04 2.03
N TRP A 66 13.15 -0.08 2.74
CA TRP A 66 11.92 -0.78 3.08
C TRP A 66 12.01 -1.52 4.41
N ARG A 67 10.85 -1.76 5.01
CA ARG A 67 10.65 -2.59 6.19
C ARG A 67 9.36 -3.37 6.06
N ILE A 68 9.37 -4.61 6.55
CA ILE A 68 8.14 -5.39 6.74
C ILE A 68 7.67 -5.21 8.19
N GLU A 69 6.39 -4.91 8.35
CA GLU A 69 5.72 -4.83 9.63
C GLU A 69 4.64 -5.91 9.71
N PHE A 70 4.65 -6.72 10.77
CA PHE A 70 3.58 -7.65 11.06
C PHE A 70 2.57 -6.97 11.99
N GLN A 71 1.45 -6.54 11.42
CA GLN A 71 0.34 -6.07 12.24
C GLN A 71 -0.32 -7.27 12.94
N ASN A 72 -0.93 -7.02 14.10
CA ASN A 72 -1.67 -7.99 14.91
C ASN A 72 -2.97 -8.53 14.24
N ARG A 73 -3.02 -8.51 12.90
CA ARG A 73 -4.18 -8.81 12.03
C ARG A 73 -3.85 -9.82 10.93
N GLY A 74 -2.71 -10.51 11.05
CA GLY A 74 -2.34 -11.64 10.19
C GLY A 74 -1.74 -11.29 8.83
N SER A 75 -1.88 -10.06 8.31
CA SER A 75 -1.25 -9.66 7.04
C SER A 75 0.03 -8.82 7.23
N PRO A 76 1.15 -9.22 6.61
CA PRO A 76 2.37 -8.42 6.58
C PRO A 76 2.18 -7.17 5.71
N HIS A 77 2.76 -6.06 6.16
CA HIS A 77 2.77 -4.79 5.45
C HIS A 77 4.19 -4.46 4.99
N LEU A 78 4.33 -4.05 3.73
CA LEU A 78 5.58 -3.53 3.20
C LEU A 78 5.54 -2.00 3.27
N HIS A 79 6.37 -1.42 4.14
CA HIS A 79 6.66 0.00 4.16
C HIS A 79 7.88 0.26 3.28
N MET A 80 7.78 1.20 2.35
CA MET A 80 8.84 1.46 1.38
C MET A 80 8.93 2.95 1.03
N VAL A 81 10.17 3.41 0.86
CA VAL A 81 10.51 4.70 0.26
C VAL A 81 11.39 4.41 -0.95
N VAL A 82 11.12 5.07 -2.07
CA VAL A 82 11.84 4.89 -3.33
C VAL A 82 12.27 6.27 -3.83
N TRP A 83 13.56 6.42 -4.13
CA TRP A 83 14.12 7.64 -4.74
C TRP A 83 14.24 7.44 -6.23
N ILE A 84 13.65 8.34 -7.01
CA ILE A 84 13.70 8.33 -8.46
C ILE A 84 14.81 9.27 -8.94
N GLU A 85 15.68 8.77 -9.81
CA GLU A 85 16.77 9.52 -10.43
C GLU A 85 16.20 10.66 -11.27
N ASP A 86 16.72 11.88 -11.07
CA ASP A 86 16.38 13.08 -11.82
C ASP A 86 14.87 13.37 -11.96
N HIS A 87 14.06 12.99 -10.97
CA HIS A 87 12.65 13.35 -10.96
C HIS A 87 12.51 14.88 -10.89
N PRO A 88 11.71 15.51 -11.77
CA PRO A 88 11.48 16.96 -11.73
C PRO A 88 10.92 17.38 -10.36
N SER A 89 11.19 18.60 -9.93
CA SER A 89 10.65 19.08 -8.65
C SER A 89 9.13 18.92 -8.62
N VAL A 90 8.60 18.32 -7.55
CA VAL A 90 7.16 18.04 -7.38
C VAL A 90 6.31 19.31 -7.38
N ALA A 91 6.92 20.48 -7.17
CA ALA A 91 6.25 21.79 -7.22
C ALA A 91 6.19 22.39 -8.64
N THR A 92 6.76 21.71 -9.65
CA THR A 92 6.74 22.17 -11.05
C THR A 92 5.64 21.45 -11.85
N PRO A 93 5.11 22.07 -12.92
CA PRO A 93 4.14 21.41 -13.80
C PRO A 93 4.64 20.06 -14.35
N GLU A 94 5.93 19.96 -14.67
CA GLU A 94 6.54 18.72 -15.14
C GLU A 94 6.56 17.64 -14.06
N GLY A 95 6.90 18.01 -12.81
CA GLY A 95 6.87 17.08 -11.67
C GLY A 95 5.48 16.60 -11.34
N ILE A 96 4.48 17.48 -11.41
CA ILE A 96 3.06 17.13 -11.22
C ILE A 96 2.59 16.18 -12.33
N ALA A 97 2.90 16.48 -13.60
CA ALA A 97 2.58 15.60 -14.72
C ALA A 97 3.24 14.23 -14.57
N ARG A 98 4.46 14.16 -14.03
CA ARG A 98 5.13 12.90 -13.72
C ARG A 98 4.40 12.12 -12.62
N ILE A 99 3.98 12.76 -11.54
CA ILE A 99 3.19 12.14 -10.48
C ILE A 99 1.88 11.56 -11.04
N ASP A 100 1.15 12.34 -11.83
CA ASP A 100 -0.13 11.93 -12.42
C ASP A 100 0.03 10.75 -13.41
N SER A 101 1.20 10.61 -14.03
CA SER A 101 1.49 9.48 -14.92
C SER A 101 1.67 8.14 -14.17
N VAL A 102 2.05 8.18 -12.89
CA VAL A 102 2.41 6.98 -12.12
C VAL A 102 1.56 6.72 -10.89
N CYS A 103 0.77 7.70 -10.47
CA CYS A 103 -0.15 7.59 -9.36
C CYS A 103 -1.55 8.02 -9.78
N SER A 104 -2.53 7.18 -9.47
CA SER A 104 -3.94 7.40 -9.78
C SER A 104 -4.77 7.28 -8.52
N THR A 105 -5.91 7.95 -8.54
CA THR A 105 -6.98 7.75 -7.57
C THR A 105 -8.28 7.33 -8.25
N ALA A 106 -8.29 7.16 -9.56
CA ALA A 106 -9.50 6.99 -10.33
C ALA A 106 -9.95 5.52 -10.35
N ILE A 107 -11.26 5.30 -10.32
CA ILE A 107 -11.86 4.07 -10.81
C ILE A 107 -11.77 4.10 -12.35
N PRO A 108 -11.03 3.18 -12.99
CA PRO A 108 -10.92 3.15 -14.44
C PRO A 108 -12.24 2.67 -15.08
N PRO A 109 -12.42 2.81 -16.40
CA PRO A 109 -13.58 2.25 -17.09
C PRO A 109 -13.67 0.73 -16.92
N GLU A 110 -14.88 0.15 -16.96
CA GLU A 110 -15.08 -1.30 -16.82
C GLU A 110 -14.36 -2.14 -17.89
N THR A 111 -14.08 -1.54 -19.04
CA THR A 111 -13.29 -2.16 -20.12
C THR A 111 -11.80 -2.27 -19.80
N SER A 112 -11.32 -1.61 -18.75
CA SER A 112 -9.92 -1.65 -18.32
C SER A 112 -9.64 -2.90 -17.50
N GLU A 113 -8.51 -3.55 -17.77
CA GLU A 113 -7.99 -4.65 -16.94
C GLU A 113 -7.72 -4.26 -15.47
N LEU A 114 -7.66 -2.95 -15.18
CA LEU A 114 -7.49 -2.44 -13.82
C LEU A 114 -8.80 -2.33 -13.05
N TYR A 115 -9.97 -2.38 -13.70
CA TYR A 115 -11.26 -2.12 -13.06
C TYR A 115 -11.47 -3.01 -11.83
N GLU A 116 -11.42 -4.33 -12.04
CA GLU A 116 -11.58 -5.29 -10.96
C GLU A 116 -10.48 -5.17 -9.89
N LEU A 117 -9.24 -4.87 -10.29
CA LEU A 117 -8.15 -4.69 -9.33
C LEU A 117 -8.38 -3.47 -8.43
N VAL A 118 -8.85 -2.36 -8.97
CA VAL A 118 -9.15 -1.15 -8.20
C VAL A 118 -10.35 -1.38 -7.28
N LYS A 119 -11.43 -1.98 -7.81
CA LYS A 119 -12.64 -2.32 -7.05
C LYS A 119 -12.35 -3.24 -5.87
N ASN A 120 -11.46 -4.22 -6.06
CA ASN A 120 -11.16 -5.24 -5.05
C ASN A 120 -10.03 -4.85 -4.09
N CYS A 121 -9.05 -4.07 -4.53
CA CYS A 121 -7.86 -3.78 -3.72
C CYS A 121 -7.75 -2.33 -3.21
N GLN A 122 -8.38 -1.35 -3.88
CA GLN A 122 -8.13 0.06 -3.58
C GLN A 122 -9.33 0.80 -2.98
N ILE A 123 -10.54 0.23 -3.01
CA ILE A 123 -11.70 0.83 -2.36
C ILE A 123 -11.60 0.67 -0.84
N HIS A 124 -11.53 1.80 -0.16
CA HIS A 124 -11.63 1.85 1.29
C HIS A 124 -13.01 1.40 1.74
N ARG A 125 -13.04 0.46 2.69
CA ARG A 125 -14.25 0.03 3.40
C ARG A 125 -14.03 0.25 4.87
N HIS A 126 -14.97 0.91 5.52
CA HIS A 126 -14.88 1.14 6.95
C HIS A 126 -14.82 -0.19 7.70
N THR A 127 -13.81 -0.31 8.56
CA THR A 127 -13.69 -1.39 9.54
C THR A 127 -13.75 -0.78 10.94
N SER A 128 -13.92 -1.60 11.97
CA SER A 128 -13.86 -1.17 13.39
C SER A 128 -12.61 -0.37 13.73
N THR A 129 -11.56 -0.51 12.92
CA THR A 129 -10.27 0.12 13.13
C THR A 129 -10.12 1.48 12.46
N CYS A 130 -11.04 1.82 11.56
CA CYS A 130 -11.09 3.13 10.91
C CYS A 130 -11.60 4.22 11.85
N THR A 131 -12.50 3.87 12.78
CA THR A 131 -13.17 4.77 13.72
C THR A 131 -12.63 4.63 15.15
N LYS A 132 -11.43 4.07 15.32
CA LYS A 132 -10.89 3.58 16.61
C LYS A 132 -10.97 4.60 17.77
N ASN A 133 -11.02 5.90 17.47
CA ASN A 133 -11.10 6.98 18.47
C ASN A 133 -12.18 8.05 18.19
N ASN A 134 -12.97 7.95 17.11
CA ASN A 134 -13.98 8.96 16.76
C ASN A 134 -15.00 8.38 15.75
N SER A 135 -16.14 9.05 15.55
CA SER A 135 -17.10 8.74 14.49
C SER A 135 -16.57 9.03 13.07
N VAL A 136 -15.43 9.73 12.97
CA VAL A 136 -14.79 10.11 11.70
C VAL A 136 -13.70 9.10 11.32
N CYS A 137 -13.61 8.79 10.02
CA CYS A 137 -12.57 7.92 9.48
C CYS A 137 -11.17 8.52 9.70
N ARG A 138 -10.29 7.79 10.40
CA ARG A 138 -8.90 8.22 10.66
C ARG A 138 -8.06 8.46 9.40
N PHE A 139 -8.51 7.93 8.26
CA PHE A 139 -7.84 8.05 6.96
C PHE A 139 -8.48 9.14 6.08
N ASN A 140 -9.45 9.86 6.62
CA ASN A 140 -10.17 10.96 5.97
C ASN A 140 -10.96 10.53 4.71
N PHE A 141 -11.59 9.34 4.76
CA PHE A 141 -12.52 8.89 3.73
C PHE A 141 -13.97 9.32 4.04
N PRO A 142 -14.78 9.71 3.04
CA PRO A 142 -14.39 9.92 1.65
C PRO A 142 -13.48 11.14 1.49
N ARG A 143 -12.47 11.04 0.61
CA ARG A 143 -11.58 12.16 0.28
C ARG A 143 -12.29 13.12 -0.68
N SER A 144 -12.10 14.42 -0.48
CA SER A 144 -12.74 15.47 -1.28
C SER A 144 -12.31 15.45 -2.75
N GLU A 145 -13.16 16.00 -3.61
CA GLU A 145 -12.82 16.28 -5.01
C GLU A 145 -11.62 17.23 -5.08
N CYS A 146 -10.75 16.99 -6.06
CA CYS A 146 -9.62 17.83 -6.39
C CYS A 146 -9.44 17.84 -7.91
N LEU A 147 -9.60 19.00 -8.54
CA LEU A 147 -9.61 19.11 -10.00
C LEU A 147 -8.22 18.85 -10.61
N GLU A 148 -7.17 19.19 -9.88
CA GLU A 148 -5.77 19.11 -10.32
C GLU A 148 -4.85 18.75 -9.16
N THR A 149 -3.86 17.90 -9.44
CA THR A 149 -2.83 17.53 -8.47
C THR A 149 -2.00 18.76 -8.12
N HIS A 150 -1.77 18.99 -6.83
CA HIS A 150 -0.97 20.12 -6.37
C HIS A 150 -0.20 19.79 -5.08
N VAL A 151 0.87 20.55 -4.86
CA VAL A 151 1.69 20.47 -3.65
C VAL A 151 1.16 21.46 -2.62
N ILE A 152 1.05 21.01 -1.38
CA ILE A 152 0.62 21.84 -0.25
C ILE A 152 1.86 22.42 0.43
N ASP A 153 1.81 23.71 0.76
CA ASP A 153 2.80 24.36 1.62
C ASP A 153 2.76 23.75 3.03
N PRO A 154 3.87 23.17 3.54
CA PRO A 154 3.93 22.59 4.89
C PRO A 154 3.55 23.55 6.03
N SER A 155 3.56 24.86 5.81
CA SER A 155 3.14 25.88 6.78
C SER A 155 1.64 26.21 6.74
N SER A 156 0.91 25.71 5.74
CA SER A 156 -0.52 26.01 5.56
C SER A 156 -1.44 25.19 6.46
N ASN A 157 -2.66 25.71 6.71
CA ASN A 157 -3.70 24.97 7.41
C ASN A 157 -4.11 23.69 6.66
N GLU A 158 -4.04 23.71 5.33
CA GLU A 158 -4.36 22.53 4.50
C GLU A 158 -3.41 21.37 4.79
N PHE A 159 -2.13 21.63 5.03
CA PHE A 159 -1.16 20.59 5.39
C PHE A 159 -1.58 19.86 6.67
N ILE A 160 -2.05 20.61 7.67
CA ILE A 160 -2.54 20.07 8.95
C ILE A 160 -3.81 19.25 8.71
N TYR A 161 -4.79 19.80 7.98
CA TYR A 161 -6.07 19.12 7.70
C TYR A 161 -5.90 17.86 6.84
N ASN A 162 -4.92 17.83 5.93
CA ASN A 162 -4.62 16.68 5.09
C ASN A 162 -3.76 15.60 5.79
N GLY A 163 -3.55 15.73 7.11
CA GLY A 163 -2.80 14.78 7.92
C GLY A 163 -1.31 14.77 7.62
N GLY A 164 -0.74 15.92 7.25
CA GLY A 164 0.68 16.08 6.96
C GLY A 164 1.10 15.56 5.58
N ARG A 165 0.15 15.35 4.66
CA ARG A 165 0.46 15.02 3.26
C ARG A 165 0.77 16.28 2.48
N ILE A 166 1.88 16.23 1.75
CA ILE A 166 2.39 17.35 0.95
C ILE A 166 1.83 17.43 -0.46
N CYS A 167 1.08 16.43 -0.89
CA CYS A 167 0.50 16.40 -2.22
C CYS A 167 -0.94 15.92 -2.14
N VAL A 168 -1.85 16.70 -2.73
CA VAL A 168 -3.22 16.29 -3.00
C VAL A 168 -3.25 15.87 -4.45
N LEU A 169 -3.64 14.61 -4.68
CA LEU A 169 -3.80 14.08 -6.03
C LEU A 169 -5.16 14.48 -6.59
N LYS A 170 -5.19 14.75 -7.89
CA LYS A 170 -6.41 14.91 -8.68
C LYS A 170 -7.36 13.75 -8.43
N ARG A 171 -8.61 14.07 -8.13
CA ARG A 171 -9.64 13.12 -7.73
C ARG A 171 -11.02 13.64 -8.11
N LYS A 172 -11.81 12.82 -8.80
CA LYS A 172 -13.21 13.15 -9.07
C LYS A 172 -14.08 12.88 -7.86
N SER A 173 -15.23 13.54 -7.77
CA SER A 173 -16.20 13.33 -6.69
C SER A 173 -16.57 11.85 -6.45
N GLU A 174 -16.74 11.06 -7.52
CA GLU A 174 -17.09 9.64 -7.44
C GLU A 174 -15.96 8.73 -6.94
N ASP A 175 -14.72 9.20 -7.04
CA ASP A 175 -13.51 8.47 -6.67
C ASP A 175 -13.12 8.65 -5.19
N GLY A 176 -13.97 9.32 -4.39
CA GLY A 176 -13.70 9.69 -3.00
C GLY A 176 -13.24 8.54 -2.09
N TRP A 177 -13.56 7.29 -2.44
CA TRP A 177 -13.27 6.09 -1.64
C TRP A 177 -12.02 5.31 -2.08
N VAL A 178 -11.34 5.75 -3.14
CA VAL A 178 -10.20 5.02 -3.72
C VAL A 178 -8.89 5.46 -3.06
N ASN A 179 -8.07 4.52 -2.61
CA ASN A 179 -6.71 4.81 -2.17
C ASN A 179 -5.84 5.34 -3.32
N ASN A 180 -4.73 5.99 -3.01
CA ASN A 180 -3.76 6.36 -4.02
C ASN A 180 -3.00 5.10 -4.46
N TYR A 181 -2.96 4.80 -5.75
CA TYR A 181 -2.31 3.59 -6.25
C TYR A 181 -1.48 3.88 -7.50
N SER A 182 -0.43 3.09 -7.71
CA SER A 182 0.24 3.06 -9.02
C SER A 182 -0.46 2.04 -9.91
N PRO A 183 -1.00 2.44 -11.08
CA PRO A 183 -1.63 1.50 -12.01
C PRO A 183 -0.72 0.32 -12.37
N ALA A 184 0.55 0.60 -12.67
CA ALA A 184 1.50 -0.43 -13.08
C ALA A 184 1.88 -1.35 -11.90
N LEU A 185 2.14 -0.80 -10.70
CA LEU A 185 2.37 -1.64 -9.53
C LEU A 185 1.15 -2.45 -9.16
N LEU A 186 -0.07 -1.92 -9.32
CA LEU A 186 -1.28 -2.66 -8.95
C LEU A 186 -1.49 -3.90 -9.83
N LYS A 187 -1.16 -3.84 -11.12
CA LYS A 187 -1.22 -5.02 -12.01
C LYS A 187 -0.28 -6.13 -11.53
N MET A 188 0.91 -5.76 -11.07
CA MET A 188 1.92 -6.71 -10.58
C MET A 188 1.63 -7.19 -9.16
N TRP A 189 1.29 -6.26 -8.26
CA TRP A 189 1.15 -6.48 -6.83
C TRP A 189 -0.24 -6.93 -6.40
N LYS A 190 -1.31 -6.69 -7.17
CA LYS A 190 -2.67 -7.21 -6.93
C LYS A 190 -3.11 -7.20 -5.46
N ALA A 191 -2.78 -6.12 -4.75
CA ALA A 191 -3.07 -5.94 -3.34
C ALA A 191 -3.12 -4.44 -3.03
N ASN A 192 -3.72 -4.10 -1.89
CA ASN A 192 -3.87 -2.72 -1.45
C ASN A 192 -2.50 -2.02 -1.36
N MET A 193 -2.48 -0.73 -1.74
CA MET A 193 -1.33 0.15 -1.61
C MET A 193 -1.81 1.58 -1.32
N ASP A 194 -0.90 2.41 -0.83
CA ASP A 194 -1.13 3.84 -0.61
C ASP A 194 0.13 4.58 -1.08
N ILE A 195 0.20 4.83 -2.39
CA ILE A 195 1.35 5.49 -3.03
C ILE A 195 1.24 6.99 -2.82
N GLN A 196 2.30 7.62 -2.31
CA GLN A 196 2.30 9.05 -2.00
C GLN A 196 3.65 9.67 -2.40
N PRO A 197 3.64 10.82 -3.10
CA PRO A 197 4.84 11.62 -3.29
C PRO A 197 5.42 12.01 -1.94
N CYS A 198 6.72 11.83 -1.78
CA CYS A 198 7.45 12.24 -0.58
C CYS A 198 7.92 13.69 -0.73
N SER A 199 7.93 14.42 0.39
CA SER A 199 8.34 15.84 0.41
C SER A 199 9.83 16.01 0.65
N THR A 200 10.18 16.18 1.91
CA THR A 200 11.47 16.67 2.34
C THR A 200 12.29 15.54 2.94
N ASN A 201 13.60 15.73 2.98
CA ASN A 201 14.51 14.78 3.60
C ASN A 201 14.15 14.52 5.07
N GLU A 202 13.66 15.53 5.80
CA GLU A 202 13.22 15.41 7.19
C GLU A 202 11.97 14.53 7.30
N SER A 203 11.00 14.71 6.40
CA SER A 203 9.77 13.90 6.37
C SER A 203 10.09 12.42 6.08
N ILE A 204 11.03 12.20 5.15
CA ILE A 204 11.51 10.85 4.81
C ILE A 204 12.30 10.25 5.98
N ALA A 205 13.21 11.01 6.60
CA ALA A 205 13.97 10.56 7.77
C ALA A 205 13.05 10.21 8.95
N TYR A 206 12.03 11.03 9.21
CA TYR A 206 11.02 10.76 10.23
C TYR A 206 10.23 9.49 9.91
N TYR A 207 9.81 9.29 8.66
CA TYR A 207 9.12 8.06 8.23
C TYR A 207 10.00 6.83 8.48
N ILE A 208 11.25 6.86 8.02
CA ILE A 208 12.20 5.77 8.22
C ILE A 208 12.41 5.52 9.71
N ALA A 209 12.73 6.55 10.51
CA ALA A 209 12.95 6.41 11.95
C ALA A 209 11.72 5.84 12.68
N LYS A 210 10.51 6.31 12.35
CA LYS A 210 9.24 5.79 12.89
C LYS A 210 9.10 4.29 12.66
N TYR A 211 9.38 3.83 11.44
CA TYR A 211 9.24 2.41 11.14
C TYR A 211 10.46 1.61 11.60
N VAL A 212 11.68 2.14 11.64
CA VAL A 212 12.82 1.42 12.24
C VAL A 212 12.60 1.20 13.74
N SER A 213 12.09 2.19 14.45
CA SER A 213 11.89 2.15 15.91
C SER A 213 10.62 1.42 16.36
N LYS A 214 9.73 1.04 15.44
CA LYS A 214 8.46 0.41 15.79
C LYS A 214 8.67 -1.06 16.16
N SER A 215 8.60 -1.36 17.45
CA SER A 215 8.73 -2.71 18.00
C SER A 215 7.65 -3.65 17.46
N GLU A 216 8.01 -4.91 17.23
CA GLU A 216 7.03 -5.97 16.98
C GLU A 216 6.24 -6.27 18.28
N PRO A 217 4.99 -6.72 18.20
CA PRO A 217 4.22 -7.14 19.37
C PRO A 217 4.93 -8.29 20.12
N THR A 218 5.26 -8.10 21.39
CA THR A 218 5.98 -9.09 22.23
C THR A 218 5.24 -10.41 22.42
N ASN A 219 3.92 -10.40 22.20
CA ASN A 219 3.06 -11.59 22.22
C ASN A 219 3.30 -12.54 21.04
N LEU A 220 3.90 -12.08 19.92
CA LEU A 220 4.30 -12.95 18.81
C LEU A 220 5.61 -13.71 19.11
N ASP A 221 6.54 -13.12 19.87
CA ASP A 221 7.82 -13.77 20.19
C ASP A 221 7.64 -15.08 20.96
N GLY A 222 6.66 -15.13 21.88
CA GLY A 222 6.35 -16.30 22.69
C GLY A 222 5.64 -17.43 21.94
N GLU A 223 4.93 -17.12 20.86
CA GLU A 223 4.29 -18.12 19.99
C GLU A 223 5.24 -18.60 18.89
N VAL A 224 5.99 -17.69 18.27
CA VAL A 224 7.02 -18.01 17.27
C VAL A 224 8.12 -18.88 17.88
N SER A 225 8.55 -18.60 19.13
CA SER A 225 9.51 -19.46 19.84
C SER A 225 9.00 -20.88 20.08
N ARG A 226 7.68 -21.06 20.25
CA ARG A 226 7.06 -22.38 20.42
C ARG A 226 6.90 -23.15 19.11
N VAL A 227 6.78 -22.45 17.98
CA VAL A 227 6.65 -23.06 16.64
C VAL A 227 8.01 -23.42 16.03
N ILE A 228 9.09 -22.78 16.48
CA ILE A 228 10.47 -23.04 16.02
C ILE A 228 11.15 -24.20 16.78
N GLN A 229 10.63 -24.60 17.95
CA GLN A 229 11.07 -25.78 18.71
C GLN A 229 10.37 -27.05 18.23
#